data_AF-B7PII7-F1
#
_entry.id   AF-B7PII7-F1
#
_cell.length_a   1.000
_cell.length_b   1.000
_cell.length_c   1.000
_cell.angle_alpha   90.00
_cell.angle_beta   90.00
_cell.angle_gamma   90.00
#
_symmetry.space_group_name_H-M   'P 1'
#
loop_
_entity.id
_entity.type
_entity.pdbx_description
1 polymer ?
#
loop_
_entity_poly.entity_id
_entity_poly.type
_entity_poly.pdbx_seq_one_letter_code
_entity_poly.pdbx_strand_id
1 'polypeptide(L)' 'MKKHLVQLMSRVQGLQAIVFTDREGVPLIKACTESAPEHALRGSFLATVGMAIVAVHISFPRPYLCLYKITAINVVCV' A
#
# COMPACT_ATOMS: atom_id res chain seq x y z
N MET A 1 17.08 2.02 -1.89
CA MET A 1 15.68 2.18 -1.43
C MET A 1 14.89 0.87 -1.46
N LYS A 2 14.72 0.21 -2.62
CA LYS A 2 13.94 -1.04 -2.75
C LYS A 2 14.37 -2.19 -1.80
N LYS A 3 15.69 -2.43 -1.66
CA LYS A 3 16.25 -3.43 -0.71
C LYS A 3 15.83 -3.17 0.75
N HIS A 4 15.80 -1.89 1.15
CA HIS A 4 15.38 -1.50 2.49
C HIS A 4 13.89 -1.76 2.73
N LEU A 5 13.04 -1.56 1.71
CA LEU A 5 11.62 -1.90 1.79
C LEU A 5 11.41 -3.41 1.94
N VAL A 6 12.14 -4.23 1.18
CA VAL A 6 12.09 -5.69 1.31
C VAL A 6 12.56 -6.15 2.70
N GLN A 7 13.61 -5.54 3.24
CA GLN A 7 14.04 -5.79 4.64
C GLN A 7 13.02 -5.33 5.67
N LEU A 8 12.23 -4.28 5.37
CA LEU A 8 11.13 -3.86 6.24
C LEU A 8 9.99 -4.88 6.20
N MET A 9 9.68 -5.41 5.02
CA MET A 9 8.63 -6.41 4.81
C MET A 9 8.92 -7.69 5.60
N SER A 10 10.18 -8.13 5.69
CA SER A 10 10.53 -9.31 6.46
C SER A 10 10.36 -9.15 7.98
N ARG A 11 10.25 -7.91 8.50
CA ARG A 11 10.00 -7.64 9.92
C ARG A 11 8.52 -7.75 10.30
N VAL A 12 7.61 -7.68 9.32
CA VAL A 12 6.17 -7.69 9.56
C VAL A 12 5.58 -8.98 8.99
N GLN A 13 5.21 -9.90 9.87
CA GLN A 13 4.62 -11.18 9.44
C GLN A 13 3.32 -10.94 8.66
N GLY A 14 3.27 -11.51 7.46
CA GLY A 14 2.13 -11.39 6.55
C GLY A 14 2.15 -10.17 5.65
N LEU A 15 3.13 -9.27 5.73
CA LEU A 15 3.25 -8.14 4.80
C LEU A 15 3.75 -8.61 3.42
N GLN A 16 2.89 -8.48 2.41
CA GLN A 16 3.15 -9.04 1.08
C GLN A 16 3.60 -7.98 0.07
N ALA A 17 3.23 -6.71 0.26
CA ALA A 17 3.77 -5.63 -0.54
C ALA A 17 3.77 -4.27 0.15
N ILE A 18 4.73 -3.44 -0.24
CA ILE A 18 4.77 -2.00 0.02
C ILE A 18 4.79 -1.31 -1.35
N VAL A 19 3.80 -0.45 -1.60
CA VAL A 19 3.67 0.28 -2.87
C VAL A 19 3.51 1.76 -2.58
N PHE A 20 4.44 2.55 -3.10
CA PHE A 20 4.33 4.00 -3.18
C PHE A 20 3.69 4.33 -4.53
N THR A 21 2.57 5.02 -4.48
CA THR A 21 1.75 5.34 -5.65
C THR A 21 1.27 6.78 -5.57
N ASP A 22 1.01 7.40 -6.72
CA ASP A 22 0.22 8.63 -6.75
C ASP A 22 -1.29 8.32 -6.58
N ARG A 23 -2.11 9.36 -6.42
CA ARG A 23 -3.57 9.34 -6.30
C ARG A 23 -4.27 8.57 -7.42
N GLU A 24 -3.71 8.61 -8.63
CA GLU A 24 -4.22 7.89 -9.80
C GLU A 24 -3.79 6.40 -9.83
N GLY A 25 -3.14 5.89 -8.78
CA GLY A 25 -2.70 4.50 -8.72
C GLY A 25 -1.45 4.19 -9.55
N VAL A 26 -0.72 5.22 -10.01
CA VAL A 26 0.55 5.06 -10.74
C VAL A 26 1.67 4.68 -9.76
N PRO A 27 2.24 3.46 -9.82
CA PRO A 27 3.24 3.02 -8.85
C PRO A 27 4.60 3.68 -9.14
N LEU A 28 5.08 4.47 -8.16
CA LEU A 28 6.41 5.09 -8.19
C LEU A 28 7.48 4.11 -7.70
N ILE A 29 7.19 3.40 -6.60
CA ILE A 29 8.10 2.39 -6.02
C ILE A 29 7.26 1.20 -5.55
N LYS A 30 7.56 0.00 -6.05
CA LYS A 30 6.86 -1.24 -5.67
C LYS A 30 7.83 -2.27 -5.13
N ALA A 31 7.64 -2.71 -3.89
CA ALA A 31 8.30 -3.89 -3.32
C ALA A 31 7.21 -4.92 -2.97
N CYS A 32 7.28 -6.12 -3.54
CA CYS A 32 6.27 -7.16 -3.34
C CYS A 32 6.94 -8.54 -3.28
N THR A 33 6.32 -9.46 -2.53
CA THR A 33 6.66 -10.89 -2.56
C THR A 33 6.01 -11.56 -3.76
N GLU A 34 6.47 -12.75 -4.13
CA GLU A 34 5.84 -13.57 -5.18
C GLU A 34 4.43 -14.04 -4.80
N SER A 35 4.17 -14.13 -3.49
CA SER A 35 2.85 -14.44 -2.94
C SER A 35 1.86 -13.28 -2.95
N ALA A 36 2.30 -12.08 -3.35
CA ALA A 36 1.43 -10.92 -3.38
C ALA A 36 0.40 -11.04 -4.52
N PRO A 37 -0.91 -10.85 -4.25
CA PRO A 37 -1.94 -10.93 -5.28
C PRO A 37 -1.74 -9.86 -6.35
N GLU A 38 -1.65 -10.26 -7.62
CA GLU A 38 -1.36 -9.33 -8.72
C GLU A 38 -2.46 -8.27 -8.89
N HIS A 39 -3.73 -8.65 -8.67
CA HIS A 39 -4.87 -7.73 -8.77
C HIS A 39 -4.78 -6.58 -7.76
N ALA A 40 -4.19 -6.81 -6.59
CA ALA A 40 -4.00 -5.80 -5.56
C ALA A 40 -2.91 -4.78 -5.89
N LEU A 41 -2.01 -5.14 -6.82
CA LEU A 41 -0.92 -4.29 -7.27
C LEU A 41 -1.27 -3.51 -8.54
N ARG A 42 -2.48 -3.70 -9.08
CA ARG A 42 -2.96 -2.94 -10.24
C ARG A 42 -3.29 -1.50 -9.86
N GLY A 43 -2.93 -0.57 -10.73
CA GLY A 43 -3.18 0.85 -10.50
C GLY A 43 -4.64 1.18 -10.25
N SER A 44 -5.58 0.51 -10.92
CA SER A 44 -7.03 0.71 -10.68
C SER A 44 -7.46 0.37 -9.25
N PHE A 45 -6.90 -0.68 -8.65
CA PHE A 45 -7.15 -1.04 -7.26
C PHE A 45 -6.52 0.00 -6.32
N LEU A 46 -5.27 0.37 -6.55
CA LEU A 46 -4.54 1.36 -5.76
C LEU A 46 -5.20 2.75 -5.79
N ALA A 47 -5.70 3.18 -6.95
CA ALA A 47 -6.44 4.44 -7.11
C ALA A 47 -7.74 4.45 -6.30
N THR A 48 -8.49 3.34 -6.33
CA THR A 48 -9.74 3.20 -5.56
C THR A 48 -9.48 3.28 -4.06
N VAL A 49 -8.43 2.60 -3.58
CA VAL A 49 -8.00 2.65 -2.18
C VAL A 49 -7.53 4.06 -1.81
N GLY A 50 -6.73 4.71 -2.66
CA GLY A 50 -6.26 6.08 -2.47
C GLY A 50 -7.43 7.07 -2.30
N MET A 51 -8.44 6.99 -3.17
CA MET A 51 -9.64 7.82 -3.08
C MET A 51 -10.45 7.57 -1.80
N ALA A 52 -10.63 6.31 -1.41
CA ALA A 52 -11.29 5.97 -0.15
C ALA A 52 -10.52 6.52 1.06
N ILE A 53 -9.19 6.44 1.06
CA ILE A 53 -8.33 7.01 2.10
C ILE A 53 -8.47 8.52 2.15
N VAL A 54 -8.44 9.21 1.01
CA VAL A 54 -8.63 10.68 0.97
C VAL A 54 -9.98 11.07 1.57
N ALA A 55 -11.06 10.35 1.23
CA ALA A 55 -12.39 10.60 1.81
C ALA A 55 -12.43 10.38 3.33
N VAL A 56 -11.79 9.31 3.82
CA VAL A 56 -11.66 9.04 5.26
C VAL A 56 -10.78 10.07 5.96
N HIS A 57 -9.69 10.51 5.33
CA HIS A 57 -8.76 11.49 5.90
C HIS A 57 -9.39 12.89 6.00
N ILE A 58 -10.21 13.28 5.01
CA ILE A 58 -11.04 14.50 5.08
C ILE A 58 -12.02 14.42 6.25
N SER A 59 -12.59 13.23 6.51
CA SER A 59 -13.55 13.02 7.59
C SER A 59 -12.90 12.85 8.98
N PHE A 60 -11.67 12.33 9.04
CA PHE A 60 -10.91 12.04 10.25
C PHE A 60 -9.41 12.33 10.03
N PRO A 61 -8.97 13.58 10.22
CA PRO A 61 -7.58 13.99 9.99
C PRO A 61 -6.68 13.50 11.13
N ARG A 62 -6.18 12.26 11.04
CA ARG A 62 -5.11 11.76 11.91
C ARG A 62 -3.74 12.03 11.23
N PRO A 63 -2.73 12.61 11.92
CA PRO A 63 -1.58 13.22 11.23
C PRO A 63 -0.47 12.26 10.76
N TYR A 64 -0.60 10.95 10.98
CA TYR A 64 0.54 10.05 10.84
C TYR A 64 0.15 8.85 10.00
N LEU A 65 0.65 8.84 8.76
CA LEU A 65 0.92 7.66 7.94
C LEU A 65 -0.21 6.62 7.93
N CYS A 66 -1.03 6.64 6.87
CA CYS A 66 -2.13 5.70 6.66
C CYS A 66 -1.61 4.27 6.33
N LEU A 67 -0.99 3.61 7.30
CA LEU A 67 -0.61 2.19 7.23
C LEU A 67 -1.86 1.33 7.44
N TYR A 68 -2.64 1.08 6.39
CA TYR A 68 -3.79 0.20 6.51
C TYR A 68 -3.46 -1.20 5.99
N LYS A 69 -3.41 -2.16 6.93
CA LYS A 69 -3.49 -3.60 6.65
C LYS A 69 -4.92 -3.91 6.19
N ILE A 70 -5.17 -3.90 4.89
CA ILE A 70 -6.45 -4.35 4.35
C ILE A 70 -6.50 -5.86 4.60
N THR A 71 -7.39 -6.32 5.47
CA THR A 71 -7.44 -7.71 5.97
C THR A 71 -7.67 -8.75 4.86
N ALA A 72 -8.05 -8.33 3.66
CA ALA A 72 -8.13 -9.19 2.47
C ALA A 72 -6.81 -9.25 1.66
N ILE A 73 -5.95 -8.24 1.77
CA ILE A 73 -4.78 -7.98 0.94
C ILE A 73 -3.75 -7.19 1.78
N ASN A 74 -2.67 -7.85 2.24
CA ASN A 74 -1.64 -7.20 3.08
C ASN A 74 -0.72 -6.27 2.26
N VAL A 75 -1.28 -5.20 1.70
CA VAL A 75 -0.59 -4.17 0.93
C VAL A 75 -0.58 -2.89 1.74
N VAL A 76 0.61 -2.36 1.99
CA VAL A 76 0.79 -1.05 2.58
C VAL A 76 0.99 -0.03 1.44
N CYS A 77 0.04 0.91 1.33
CA CYS A 77 0.19 2.08 0.49
C CYS A 77 0.63 3.26 1.36
N VAL A 78 1.76 3.89 1.00
CA VAL A 78 2.29 5.09 1.64
C VAL A 78 2.23 6.24 0.66
#